data_AF-A0A5C8JRE1-F1
#
_entry.id   AF-A0A5C8JRE1-F1
#
_cell.length_a   1.000
_cell.length_b   1.000
_cell.length_c   1.000
_cell.angle_alpha   90.00
_cell.angle_beta   90.00
_cell.angle_gamma   90.00
#
_symmetry.space_group_name_H-M   'P 1'
#
loop_
_entity.id
_entity.type
_entity.pdbx_description
1 polymer ?
#
loop_
_entity_poly.entity_id
_entity_poly.type
_entity_poly.pdbx_seq_one_letter_code
_entity_poly.pdbx_strand_id
1 'polypeptide(L)'
;MALSARRPAQVLRLVLVLALTLTAGAVLSAPAALAAAYRSATSSGWGPSPAAGKAAAEANARAALNQQAAAAGEVCSGVSVTTRHLYTAPDGSAWIYEATASGNCEVPPPVSYTVPRTETRQAGGTSPNVAVENGAQAARAALLAAGQACTGYATTSSLVYTAPGGVWWIYDVTVSATCTH
;
A
#
# COMPACT_ATOMS: atom_id res chain seq x y z
N MET A 1 22.83 -29.40 -65.81
CA MET A 1 22.41 -30.53 -64.95
C MET A 1 21.52 -29.97 -63.85
N ALA A 2 20.38 -30.64 -63.69
CA ALA A 2 19.13 -30.34 -62.99
C ALA A 2 19.05 -29.19 -61.94
N LEU A 3 18.13 -28.25 -62.24
CA LEU A 3 17.35 -27.46 -61.29
C LEU A 3 16.50 -28.39 -60.40
N SER A 4 16.31 -28.03 -59.13
CA SER A 4 15.16 -28.52 -58.34
C SER A 4 14.34 -27.35 -57.80
N ALA A 5 13.03 -27.56 -57.77
CA ALA A 5 12.01 -26.57 -58.04
C ALA A 5 11.09 -26.29 -56.82
N ARG A 6 10.59 -25.05 -56.77
CA ARG A 6 9.24 -24.57 -56.37
C ARG A 6 8.66 -24.91 -54.96
N ARG A 7 8.51 -23.81 -54.18
CA ARG A 7 7.42 -23.31 -53.29
C ARG A 7 6.04 -24.07 -53.30
N PRO A 8 5.03 -23.62 -52.53
CA PRO A 8 4.83 -23.43 -51.07
C PRO A 8 3.48 -24.06 -50.60
N ALA A 9 3.19 -24.18 -49.30
CA ALA A 9 1.81 -24.41 -48.86
C ALA A 9 1.53 -23.91 -47.42
N GLN A 10 0.63 -22.91 -47.34
CA GLN A 10 -0.43 -22.77 -46.32
C GLN A 10 0.03 -22.43 -44.89
N VAL A 11 -0.04 -21.20 -44.36
CA VAL A 11 -1.16 -20.22 -44.38
C VAL A 11 -2.52 -20.89 -44.29
N LEU A 12 -2.87 -21.46 -43.12
CA LEU A 12 -4.26 -21.56 -42.66
C LEU A 12 -4.33 -21.99 -41.18
N ARG A 13 -4.19 -21.04 -40.25
CA ARG A 13 -4.86 -21.11 -38.94
C ARG A 13 -4.94 -19.71 -38.34
N LEU A 14 -5.53 -18.82 -39.13
CA LEU A 14 -6.19 -17.63 -38.62
C LEU A 14 -7.60 -18.08 -38.15
N VAL A 15 -8.08 -17.43 -37.09
CA VAL A 15 -9.49 -17.33 -36.62
C VAL A 15 -9.83 -18.14 -35.35
N LEU A 16 -10.41 -17.40 -34.38
CA LEU A 16 -10.73 -17.66 -32.96
C LEU A 16 -9.52 -17.58 -32.02
N VAL A 17 -9.34 -16.55 -31.18
CA VAL A 17 -10.33 -15.88 -30.34
C VAL A 17 -10.02 -14.39 -30.25
N LEU A 18 -10.89 -13.58 -30.85
CA LEU A 18 -11.03 -12.16 -30.57
C LEU A 18 -11.99 -12.02 -29.38
N ALA A 19 -11.67 -11.08 -28.49
CA ALA A 19 -12.53 -10.47 -27.48
C ALA A 19 -12.88 -11.29 -26.22
N LEU A 20 -12.17 -11.01 -25.13
CA LEU A 20 -12.81 -10.68 -23.87
C LEU A 20 -12.04 -9.56 -23.15
N THR A 21 -12.50 -8.34 -23.45
CA THR A 21 -12.76 -7.23 -22.53
C THR A 21 -11.72 -6.92 -21.45
N LEU A 22 -11.14 -5.72 -21.60
CA LEU A 22 -10.78 -4.85 -20.49
C LEU A 22 -11.90 -4.85 -19.45
N THR A 23 -11.66 -5.45 -18.30
CA THR A 23 -12.26 -5.03 -17.04
C THR A 23 -11.15 -4.47 -16.17
N ALA A 24 -10.81 -3.20 -16.42
CA ALA A 24 -10.33 -2.31 -15.36
C ALA A 24 -11.51 -2.08 -14.40
N GLY A 25 -11.89 -3.14 -13.68
CA GLY A 25 -12.77 -3.07 -12.54
C GLY A 25 -11.87 -2.78 -11.35
N ALA A 26 -11.99 -1.56 -10.81
CA ALA A 26 -11.49 -1.23 -9.50
C ALA A 26 -12.07 -2.22 -8.49
N VAL A 27 -11.33 -3.31 -8.24
CA VAL A 27 -11.46 -4.01 -6.97
C VAL A 27 -10.89 -3.01 -5.97
N LEU A 28 -11.76 -2.18 -5.40
CA LEU A 28 -11.70 -1.86 -4.00
C LEU A 28 -11.83 -3.20 -3.25
N SER A 29 -10.80 -4.04 -3.36
CA SER A 29 -10.53 -4.99 -2.32
C SER A 29 -10.22 -4.12 -1.12
N ALA A 30 -11.23 -3.91 -0.27
CA ALA A 30 -10.96 -3.85 1.14
C ALA A 30 -9.91 -4.93 1.38
N PRO A 31 -8.74 -4.59 1.97
CA PRO A 31 -7.78 -5.62 2.27
C PRO A 31 -8.58 -6.67 3.01
N ALA A 32 -8.63 -7.90 2.49
CA ALA A 32 -9.05 -9.00 3.32
C ALA A 32 -8.23 -8.81 4.57
N ALA A 33 -8.88 -8.61 5.73
CA ALA A 33 -8.17 -8.63 6.98
C ALA A 33 -7.42 -9.96 6.92
N LEU A 34 -6.11 -9.88 6.65
CA LEU A 34 -5.26 -11.05 6.51
C LEU A 34 -5.27 -11.59 7.92
N ALA A 35 -6.10 -12.61 8.12
CA ALA A 35 -6.34 -13.17 9.43
C ALA A 35 -4.97 -13.50 10.02
N ALA A 36 -4.74 -13.06 11.26
CA ALA A 36 -3.46 -13.24 11.92
C ALA A 36 -3.00 -14.70 11.77
N ALA A 37 -1.88 -14.90 11.09
CA ALA A 37 -1.32 -16.21 10.84
C ALA A 37 -0.45 -16.60 12.03
N TYR A 38 -0.70 -17.79 12.59
CA TYR A 38 0.21 -18.32 13.61
C TYR A 38 1.50 -18.78 12.93
N ARG A 39 2.64 -18.22 13.34
CA ARG A 39 3.97 -18.58 12.82
C ARG A 39 4.86 -19.10 13.93
N SER A 40 5.82 -19.93 13.55
CA SER A 40 6.83 -20.46 14.45
C SER A 40 8.18 -20.57 13.74
N ALA A 41 9.25 -20.18 14.41
CA ALA A 41 10.62 -20.35 13.93
C ALA A 41 11.49 -20.96 15.02
N THR A 42 12.28 -21.95 14.64
CA THR A 42 13.25 -22.62 15.53
C THR A 42 14.65 -22.22 15.14
N SER A 43 15.49 -21.91 16.14
CA SER A 43 16.91 -21.67 15.93
C SER A 43 17.71 -22.16 17.13
N SER A 44 18.96 -22.53 16.88
CA SER A 44 19.92 -22.83 17.92
C SER A 44 20.74 -21.60 18.32
N GLY A 45 21.35 -21.69 19.49
CA GLY A 45 22.31 -20.72 20.00
C GLY A 45 23.26 -21.39 20.98
N TRP A 46 24.44 -20.80 21.16
CA TRP A 46 25.47 -21.31 22.05
C TRP A 46 26.04 -20.19 22.91
N GLY A 47 26.60 -20.55 24.06
CA GLY A 47 27.29 -19.59 24.93
C GLY A 47 28.17 -20.28 25.98
N PRO A 48 29.05 -19.51 26.66
CA PRO A 48 30.00 -20.05 27.64
C PRO A 48 29.35 -20.48 28.96
N SER A 49 28.04 -20.28 29.12
CA SER A 49 27.28 -20.66 30.29
C SER A 49 25.87 -21.11 29.88
N PRO A 50 25.15 -21.86 30.75
CA PRO A 50 23.77 -22.26 30.50
C PRO A 50 22.87 -21.06 30.16
N ALA A 51 23.01 -19.98 30.91
CA ALA A 51 22.22 -18.76 30.71
C ALA A 51 22.54 -18.06 29.38
N ALA A 52 23.83 -17.98 29.01
CA ALA A 52 24.26 -17.35 27.77
C ALA A 52 23.79 -18.15 26.54
N GLY A 53 23.94 -19.48 26.55
CA GLY A 53 23.46 -20.33 25.47
C GLY A 53 21.95 -20.29 25.30
N LYS A 54 21.20 -20.31 26.42
CA LYS A 54 19.75 -20.17 26.41
C LYS A 54 19.31 -18.82 25.82
N ALA A 55 19.88 -17.72 26.29
CA ALA A 55 19.56 -16.38 25.79
C ALA A 55 19.89 -16.23 24.29
N ALA A 56 21.02 -16.78 23.84
CA ALA A 56 21.41 -16.76 22.42
C ALA A 56 20.39 -17.54 21.55
N ALA A 57 19.98 -18.73 21.97
CA ALA A 57 18.99 -19.52 21.24
C ALA A 57 17.63 -18.79 21.15
N GLU A 58 17.16 -18.22 22.27
CA GLU A 58 15.90 -17.47 22.32
C GLU A 58 15.93 -16.23 21.41
N ALA A 59 17.05 -15.48 21.42
CA ALA A 59 17.23 -14.32 20.55
C ALA A 59 17.25 -14.72 19.06
N ASN A 60 17.96 -15.80 18.71
CA ASN A 60 18.04 -16.28 17.35
C ASN A 60 16.68 -16.78 16.84
N ALA A 61 15.92 -17.49 17.68
CA ALA A 61 14.57 -17.95 17.32
C ALA A 61 13.61 -16.78 17.10
N ARG A 62 13.65 -15.75 17.95
CA ARG A 62 12.89 -14.51 17.76
C ARG A 62 13.30 -13.77 16.48
N ALA A 63 14.60 -13.68 16.20
CA ALA A 63 15.09 -13.07 14.98
C ALA A 63 14.61 -13.82 13.73
N ALA A 64 14.64 -15.15 13.75
CA ALA A 64 14.14 -15.98 12.65
C ALA A 64 12.64 -15.79 12.43
N LEU A 65 11.83 -15.72 13.50
CA LEU A 65 10.39 -15.42 13.41
C LEU A 65 10.15 -14.04 12.78
N ASN A 66 10.89 -13.02 13.23
CA ASN A 66 10.77 -11.66 12.71
C ASN A 66 11.20 -11.56 11.25
N GLN A 67 12.22 -12.32 10.81
CA GLN A 67 12.63 -12.38 9.41
C GLN A 67 11.53 -13.00 8.52
N GLN A 68 10.89 -14.08 9.00
CA GLN A 68 9.74 -14.67 8.28
C GLN A 68 8.57 -13.70 8.17
N ALA A 69 8.25 -12.99 9.26
CA ALA A 69 7.19 -11.99 9.28
C ALA A 69 7.50 -10.81 8.34
N ALA A 70 8.73 -10.28 8.40
CA ALA A 70 9.16 -9.18 7.54
C ALA A 70 9.12 -9.56 6.05
N ALA A 71 9.49 -10.78 5.68
CA ALA A 71 9.37 -11.27 4.30
C ALA A 71 7.92 -11.32 3.80
N ALA A 72 6.95 -11.41 4.71
CA ALA A 72 5.52 -11.37 4.42
C ALA A 72 4.87 -9.97 4.63
N GLY A 73 5.64 -8.96 5.06
CA GLY A 73 5.11 -7.64 5.42
C GLY A 73 4.27 -7.63 6.70
N GLU A 74 4.48 -8.61 7.59
CA GLU A 74 3.74 -8.81 8.83
C GLU A 74 4.55 -8.40 10.06
N VAL A 75 3.85 -8.17 11.16
CA VAL A 75 4.42 -8.00 12.50
C VAL A 75 3.82 -9.04 13.43
N CYS A 76 4.66 -9.72 14.21
CA CYS A 76 4.24 -10.73 15.16
C CYS A 76 4.01 -10.14 16.57
N SER A 77 2.87 -10.47 17.18
CA SER A 77 2.52 -10.14 18.55
C SER A 77 2.35 -11.40 19.40
N GLY A 78 2.35 -11.25 20.73
CA GLY A 78 2.18 -12.37 21.66
C GLY A 78 3.26 -13.45 21.57
N VAL A 79 4.49 -13.08 21.17
CA VAL A 79 5.56 -14.04 20.90
C VAL A 79 6.01 -14.78 22.17
N SER A 80 5.69 -16.07 22.21
CA SER A 80 6.16 -17.03 23.21
C SER A 80 7.43 -17.73 22.71
N VAL A 81 8.32 -18.10 23.63
CA VAL A 81 9.54 -18.83 23.29
C VAL A 81 9.68 -20.05 24.19
N THR A 82 9.88 -21.21 23.59
CA THR A 82 10.21 -22.46 24.30
C THR A 82 11.64 -22.83 23.98
N THR A 83 12.38 -23.29 25.00
CA THR A 83 13.82 -23.54 24.87
C THR A 83 14.18 -24.93 25.40
N ARG A 84 15.06 -25.63 24.70
CA ARG A 84 15.53 -26.98 25.00
C ARG A 84 17.05 -27.01 25.02
N HIS A 85 17.64 -27.63 26.04
CA HIS A 85 19.08 -27.90 26.07
C HIS A 85 19.42 -29.03 25.10
N LEU A 86 20.41 -28.81 24.24
CA LEU A 86 20.88 -29.81 23.29
C LEU A 86 22.15 -30.49 23.79
N TYR A 87 23.15 -29.70 24.20
CA TYR A 87 24.49 -30.21 24.42
C TYR A 87 25.33 -29.28 25.29
N THR A 88 26.18 -29.87 26.13
CA THR A 88 27.26 -29.20 26.85
C THR A 88 28.59 -29.76 26.38
N ALA A 89 29.53 -28.88 26.03
CA ALA A 89 30.89 -29.29 25.68
C ALA A 89 31.54 -29.99 26.89
N PRO A 90 32.28 -31.12 26.69
CA PRO A 90 32.90 -31.89 27.76
C PRO A 90 33.89 -31.09 28.63
N ASP A 91 34.50 -30.06 28.06
CA ASP A 91 35.39 -29.12 28.73
C ASP A 91 34.65 -27.99 29.46
N GLY A 92 33.32 -27.98 29.41
CA GLY A 92 32.46 -26.95 30.00
C GLY A 92 32.47 -25.61 29.26
N SER A 93 33.15 -25.51 28.10
CA SER A 93 33.38 -24.24 27.40
C SER A 93 32.15 -23.71 26.66
N ALA A 94 31.17 -24.56 26.36
CA ALA A 94 30.00 -24.19 25.58
C ALA A 94 28.74 -24.95 26.00
N TRP A 95 27.63 -24.22 25.98
CA TRP A 95 26.28 -24.73 26.22
C TRP A 95 25.42 -24.37 25.01
N ILE A 96 24.87 -25.40 24.37
CA ILE A 96 24.08 -25.28 23.14
C ILE A 96 22.62 -25.54 23.46
N TYR A 97 21.78 -24.61 23.06
CA TYR A 97 20.33 -24.67 23.19
C TYR A 97 19.66 -24.53 21.83
N GLU A 98 18.46 -25.06 21.73
CA GLU A 98 17.52 -24.81 20.65
C GLU A 98 16.31 -24.11 21.24
N ALA A 99 15.83 -23.06 20.59
CA ALA A 99 14.61 -22.38 20.97
C ALA A 99 13.65 -22.27 19.79
N THR A 100 12.37 -22.31 20.07
CA THR A 100 11.29 -22.07 19.12
C THR A 100 10.52 -20.84 19.58
N ALA A 101 10.48 -19.81 18.74
CA ALA A 101 9.66 -18.63 18.93
C ALA A 101 8.38 -18.78 18.10
N SER A 102 7.22 -18.55 18.71
CA SER A 102 5.93 -18.60 18.03
C SER A 102 5.00 -17.49 18.48
N GLY A 103 4.17 -17.00 17.56
CA GLY A 103 3.24 -15.91 17.80
C GLY A 103 2.26 -15.70 16.65
N ASN A 104 1.33 -14.77 16.84
CA ASN A 104 0.36 -14.38 15.84
C ASN A 104 0.92 -13.21 15.04
N CYS A 105 1.02 -13.37 13.72
CA CYS A 105 1.58 -12.37 12.82
C CYS A 105 0.52 -11.85 11.87
N GLU A 106 0.43 -10.53 11.75
CA GLU A 106 -0.56 -9.86 10.91
C GLU A 106 0.06 -8.69 10.17
N VAL A 107 -0.51 -8.35 9.01
CA VAL A 107 -0.11 -7.15 8.27
C VAL A 107 -0.65 -5.95 9.03
N PRO A 108 0.21 -5.00 9.47
CA PRO A 108 -0.26 -3.80 10.14
C PRO A 108 -1.24 -3.04 9.25
N PRO A 109 -2.30 -2.44 9.82
CA PRO A 109 -3.21 -1.61 9.04
C PRO A 109 -2.42 -0.45 8.40
N PRO A 110 -2.79 -0.02 7.18
CA PRO A 110 -2.20 1.16 6.58
C PRO A 110 -2.32 2.37 7.50
N VAL A 111 -1.24 3.14 7.63
CA VAL A 111 -1.25 4.36 8.42
C VAL A 111 -2.01 5.42 7.62
N SER A 112 -3.23 5.77 8.05
CA SER A 112 -3.94 6.90 7.44
C SER A 112 -3.65 8.17 8.22
N TYR A 113 -3.30 9.22 7.50
CA TYR A 113 -3.11 10.55 8.05
C TYR A 113 -3.80 11.58 7.17
N THR A 114 -4.12 12.72 7.75
CA THR A 114 -4.79 13.80 7.03
C THR A 114 -3.80 14.87 6.59
N VAL A 115 -4.00 15.39 5.39
CA VAL A 115 -3.17 16.42 4.76
C VAL A 115 -4.06 17.57 4.29
N PRO A 116 -3.76 18.83 4.67
CA PRO A 116 -4.46 19.97 4.10
C PRO A 116 -4.10 20.13 2.62
N ARG A 117 -5.11 20.30 1.77
CA ARG A 117 -4.96 20.60 0.35
C ARG A 117 -5.72 21.86 -0.02
N THR A 118 -5.27 22.54 -1.06
CA THR A 118 -5.90 23.76 -1.55
C THR A 118 -5.76 23.82 -3.07
N GLU A 119 -6.86 24.14 -3.75
CA GLU A 119 -6.92 24.26 -5.20
C GLU A 119 -7.63 25.56 -5.57
N THR A 120 -7.10 26.23 -6.60
CA THR A 120 -7.71 27.46 -7.14
C THR A 120 -8.12 27.25 -8.58
N ARG A 121 -9.37 27.60 -8.90
CA ARG A 121 -9.89 27.57 -10.26
C ARG A 121 -10.58 28.87 -10.58
N GLN A 122 -10.29 29.38 -11.77
CA GLN A 122 -11.02 30.49 -12.34
C GLN A 122 -12.28 29.96 -13.04
N ALA A 123 -13.41 30.60 -12.81
CA ALA A 123 -14.65 30.27 -13.49
C ALA A 123 -15.52 31.50 -13.75
N GLY A 124 -16.33 31.42 -14.79
CA GLY A 124 -17.27 32.47 -15.16
C GLY A 124 -18.73 32.07 -14.96
N GLY A 125 -19.61 33.06 -14.89
CA GLY A 125 -21.04 32.86 -14.75
C GLY A 125 -21.87 34.11 -15.08
N THR A 126 -23.17 33.89 -15.29
CA THR A 126 -24.18 34.94 -15.54
C THR A 126 -24.64 35.65 -14.26
N SER A 127 -24.04 35.33 -13.12
CA SER A 127 -24.14 36.08 -11.87
C SER A 127 -22.87 35.83 -11.04
N PRO A 128 -22.56 36.68 -10.03
CA PRO A 128 -21.45 36.43 -9.13
C PRO A 128 -21.52 35.05 -8.46
N ASN A 129 -22.71 34.67 -7.96
CA ASN A 129 -22.89 33.38 -7.28
C ASN A 129 -22.66 32.20 -8.22
N VAL A 130 -23.15 32.27 -9.47
CA VAL A 130 -22.93 31.22 -10.47
C VAL A 130 -21.44 31.08 -10.81
N ALA A 131 -20.72 32.20 -10.96
CA ALA A 131 -19.29 32.17 -11.22
C ALA A 131 -18.50 31.53 -10.06
N VAL A 132 -18.87 31.87 -8.81
CA VAL A 132 -18.26 31.30 -7.60
C VAL A 132 -18.58 29.81 -7.46
N GLU A 133 -19.83 29.40 -7.69
CA GLU A 133 -20.24 27.99 -7.63
C GLU A 133 -19.53 27.14 -8.68
N ASN A 134 -19.46 27.63 -9.93
CA ASN A 134 -18.73 26.96 -11.01
C ASN A 134 -17.25 26.76 -10.64
N GLY A 135 -16.60 27.79 -10.08
CA GLY A 135 -15.21 27.72 -9.65
C GLY A 135 -15.01 26.78 -8.47
N ALA A 136 -15.92 26.80 -7.49
CA ALA A 136 -15.89 25.91 -6.34
C ALA A 136 -16.05 24.44 -6.75
N GLN A 137 -16.94 24.14 -7.70
CA GLN A 137 -17.11 22.79 -8.24
C GLN A 137 -15.86 22.32 -8.99
N ALA A 138 -15.28 23.17 -9.84
CA ALA A 138 -14.05 22.85 -10.56
C ALA A 138 -12.85 22.62 -9.62
N ALA A 139 -12.70 23.45 -8.58
CA ALA A 139 -11.64 23.31 -7.58
C ALA A 139 -11.82 22.04 -6.72
N ARG A 140 -13.06 21.72 -6.34
CA ARG A 140 -13.38 20.46 -5.62
C ARG A 140 -13.11 19.23 -6.46
N ALA A 141 -13.50 19.25 -7.75
CA ALA A 141 -13.21 18.16 -8.67
C ALA A 141 -11.69 17.94 -8.81
N ALA A 142 -10.89 19.02 -8.85
CA ALA A 142 -9.43 18.92 -8.87
C ALA A 142 -8.85 18.31 -7.58
N LEU A 143 -9.38 18.68 -6.41
CA LEU A 143 -8.98 18.06 -5.13
C LEU A 143 -9.28 16.56 -5.10
N LEU A 144 -10.47 16.16 -5.56
CA LEU A 144 -10.90 14.76 -5.55
C LEU A 144 -10.23 13.90 -6.63
N ALA A 145 -9.77 14.50 -7.73
CA ALA A 145 -9.02 13.81 -8.78
C ALA A 145 -7.70 13.20 -8.27
N ALA A 146 -7.18 13.67 -7.12
CA ALA A 146 -6.03 13.07 -6.45
C ALA A 146 -6.34 11.72 -5.74
N GLY A 147 -7.58 11.22 -5.82
CA GLY A 147 -7.98 9.89 -5.32
C GLY A 147 -8.19 9.80 -3.82
N GLN A 148 -8.29 10.93 -3.12
CA GLN A 148 -8.37 10.99 -1.65
C GLN A 148 -9.73 11.49 -1.16
N ALA A 149 -10.21 10.94 -0.04
CA ALA A 149 -11.40 11.44 0.62
C ALA A 149 -11.06 12.73 1.36
N CYS A 150 -11.75 13.83 1.02
CA CYS A 150 -11.55 15.12 1.65
C CYS A 150 -12.81 15.59 2.39
N THR A 151 -12.61 16.25 3.53
CA THR A 151 -13.68 16.82 4.38
C THR A 151 -13.31 18.22 4.84
N GLY A 152 -14.25 18.93 5.49
CA GLY A 152 -14.00 20.27 6.03
C GLY A 152 -13.75 21.33 4.97
N TYR A 153 -14.45 21.24 3.83
CA TYR A 153 -14.24 22.16 2.72
C TYR A 153 -14.55 23.62 3.10
N ALA A 154 -13.61 24.52 2.82
CA ALA A 154 -13.80 25.96 2.88
C ALA A 154 -13.59 26.55 1.48
N THR A 155 -14.41 27.54 1.13
CA THR A 155 -14.33 28.24 -0.17
C THR A 155 -14.05 29.71 0.08
N THR A 156 -13.08 30.27 -0.63
CA THR A 156 -12.87 31.71 -0.72
C THR A 156 -12.88 32.12 -2.19
N SER A 157 -13.31 33.34 -2.47
CA SER A 157 -13.47 33.82 -3.85
C SER A 157 -12.98 35.26 -3.99
N SER A 158 -12.32 35.54 -5.11
CA SER A 158 -11.92 36.89 -5.50
C SER A 158 -12.47 37.22 -6.88
N LEU A 159 -13.07 38.40 -7.03
CA LEU A 159 -13.56 38.87 -8.32
C LEU A 159 -12.36 39.19 -9.22
N VAL A 160 -12.30 38.54 -10.37
CA VAL A 160 -11.26 38.79 -11.39
C VAL A 160 -11.77 39.81 -12.40
N TYR A 161 -13.00 39.65 -12.87
CA TYR A 161 -13.56 40.50 -13.92
C TYR A 161 -15.08 40.54 -13.88
N THR A 162 -15.65 41.70 -14.22
CA THR A 162 -17.08 41.88 -14.49
C THR A 162 -17.24 42.51 -15.87
N ALA A 163 -18.04 41.88 -16.73
CA ALA A 163 -18.35 42.41 -18.05
C ALA A 163 -19.18 43.71 -17.96
N PRO A 164 -19.04 44.63 -18.92
CA PRO A 164 -19.86 45.83 -18.99
C PRO A 164 -21.35 45.53 -18.89
N GLY A 165 -22.08 46.30 -18.10
CA GLY A 165 -23.50 46.07 -17.85
C GLY A 165 -23.81 44.91 -16.89
N GLY A 166 -22.80 44.25 -16.29
CA GLY A 166 -23.00 43.17 -15.34
C GLY A 166 -23.71 41.97 -15.97
N VAL A 167 -23.29 41.57 -17.17
CA VAL A 167 -23.86 40.41 -17.88
C VAL A 167 -23.08 39.12 -17.65
N TRP A 168 -21.85 39.24 -17.15
CA TRP A 168 -20.94 38.13 -16.91
C TRP A 168 -19.92 38.48 -15.84
N TRP A 169 -19.57 37.51 -15.00
CA TRP A 169 -18.59 37.65 -13.94
C TRP A 169 -17.58 36.51 -14.02
N ILE A 170 -16.34 36.79 -13.64
CA ILE A 170 -15.27 35.82 -13.54
C ILE A 170 -14.67 35.94 -12.14
N TYR A 171 -14.57 34.81 -11.45
CA TYR A 171 -13.98 34.72 -10.12
C TYR A 171 -12.85 33.71 -10.11
N ASP A 172 -11.82 34.01 -9.33
CA ASP A 172 -10.88 33.02 -8.82
C ASP A 172 -11.46 32.44 -7.54
N VAL A 173 -11.67 31.13 -7.53
CA VAL A 173 -12.26 30.42 -6.40
C VAL A 173 -11.25 29.44 -5.86
N THR A 174 -10.86 29.65 -4.61
CA THR A 174 -9.96 28.78 -3.87
C THR A 174 -10.77 27.88 -2.94
N VAL A 175 -10.59 26.57 -3.05
CA VAL A 175 -11.17 25.59 -2.14
C VAL A 175 -10.05 24.93 -1.35
N SER A 176 -10.15 24.97 -0.03
CA SER A 176 -9.28 24.22 0.88
C SER A 176 -10.05 23.09 1.56
N ALA A 177 -9.39 21.98 1.81
CA ALA A 177 -9.97 20.82 2.49
C ALA A 177 -8.89 20.00 3.18
N THR A 178 -9.30 19.12 4.08
CA THR A 178 -8.42 18.14 4.72
C THR A 178 -8.68 16.77 4.10
N CYS A 179 -7.65 16.19 3.46
CA CYS A 179 -7.74 14.95 2.69
C CYS A 179 -7.00 13.79 3.36
N THR A 180 -7.52 12.57 3.31
CA THR A 180 -6.87 11.37 3.84
C THR A 180 -5.83 10.81 2.87
N HIS A 181 -4.63 10.52 3.36
CA HIS A 181 -3.60 9.77 2.65
C HIS A 181 -3.49 8.33 3.15
#